data_AF-A0A2N2BP59-F1
#
_entry.id   AF-A0A2N2BP59-F1
#
_cell.length_a   1.000
_cell.length_b   1.000
_cell.length_c   1.000
_cell.angle_alpha   90.00
_cell.angle_beta   90.00
_cell.angle_gamma   90.00
#
_symmetry.space_group_name_H-M   'P 1'
#
loop_
_entity.id
_entity.type
_entity.pdbx_description
1 polymer ?
#
loop_
_entity_poly.entity_id
_entity_poly.type
_entity_poly.pdbx_seq_one_letter_code
_entity_poly.pdbx_strand_id
1 'polypeptide(L)'
;MGYVNMEKILRDARKGGYAVGAFNIVNDLTARAAVQAAEELEQNIILQTSVKTVKAFGITAMMAFLKPLAEHASVDVAIHLDHSTDIAFTKDCLDAGWSSVMYDGSKLSLAENIANTRELGEYAHKMGATIEGELGAIVGVEDDIFVMEGAGAHAKPADCRVFLEKTGVDAFAPAVGTAHGVYKGEINIDYDLFDEINSFSPCPLVLHGGTGLTDDMFYRLIDLGAAKVNISTAIKIAYCQGMKQYLLDHPDQNDPLKLDAFVAAQVKAVVSRHIRFFSQMDRHRAPFEVDLHCHSTRSDGGDTPKELIINAAKRGVKVVAITDHDVLPPDKIEINGIMIDPVAFAAQKGVTFIPGIEFSCETEVEDVHIVVLGCDFSDPRILAMNQKIVHSKIDSYRKLTELLTEKGYPISWEEVLNYDEIPRKPEDVQKKLIFNLMAEKGYTKTWSEAKLLCRNNPEYSVKREKPAAAEIIRLAHQTGGIAILAHPYLIDERIVLQQGEMTRAEFIDGLIEDGLDGIEAAYTYDKTAYNGDLTKAQIIEQVKQNYADRVAIISGGSDYHADYKKTDKKVRQIGEAGISLTYFRTNPLLSRLGRQG
;
A
#
# COMPACT_ATOMS: atom_id res chain seq x y z
N MET A 1 16.33 -4.11 -29.33
CA MET A 1 16.73 -5.24 -28.47
C MET A 1 15.44 -5.93 -28.10
N GLY A 2 15.40 -7.27 -28.08
CA GLY A 2 14.16 -8.00 -27.87
C GLY A 2 14.38 -9.38 -27.25
N TYR A 3 15.20 -10.24 -27.86
CA TYR A 3 15.42 -11.61 -27.38
C TYR A 3 16.76 -11.77 -26.63
N VAL A 4 16.71 -12.15 -25.34
CA VAL A 4 17.89 -12.28 -24.45
C VAL A 4 17.79 -13.51 -23.53
N ASN A 5 18.89 -13.88 -22.87
CA ASN A 5 18.87 -14.84 -21.74
C ASN A 5 18.59 -14.14 -20.40
N MET A 6 18.50 -14.91 -19.30
CA MET A 6 18.08 -14.33 -18.01
C MET A 6 19.21 -13.60 -17.26
N GLU A 7 20.47 -13.71 -17.67
CA GLU A 7 21.61 -13.28 -16.84
C GLU A 7 21.53 -11.79 -16.51
N LYS A 8 21.48 -10.94 -17.54
CA LYS A 8 21.48 -9.50 -17.34
C LYS A 8 20.21 -9.02 -16.64
N ILE A 9 19.04 -9.49 -17.08
CA ILE A 9 17.76 -9.03 -16.55
C ILE A 9 17.59 -9.37 -15.06
N LEU A 10 18.07 -10.53 -14.61
CA LEU A 10 17.97 -10.93 -13.19
C LEU A 10 19.06 -10.30 -12.32
N ARG A 11 20.27 -10.08 -12.85
CA ARG A 11 21.32 -9.33 -12.13
C ARG A 11 20.90 -7.88 -11.89
N ASP A 12 20.32 -7.24 -12.91
CA ASP A 12 19.81 -5.86 -12.80
C ASP A 12 18.64 -5.80 -11.80
N ALA A 13 17.74 -6.79 -11.82
CA ALA A 13 16.63 -6.92 -10.86
C ALA A 13 17.12 -7.05 -9.42
N ARG A 14 18.02 -7.98 -9.14
CA ARG A 14 18.61 -8.16 -7.80
C ARG A 14 19.30 -6.89 -7.31
N LYS A 15 20.06 -6.21 -8.18
CA LYS A 15 20.76 -4.96 -7.84
C LYS A 15 19.79 -3.79 -7.61
N GLY A 16 18.70 -3.75 -8.37
CA GLY A 16 17.69 -2.69 -8.32
C GLY A 16 16.64 -2.86 -7.23
N GLY A 17 16.61 -3.99 -6.51
CA GLY A 17 15.59 -4.27 -5.48
C GLY A 17 14.20 -4.50 -6.07
N TYR A 18 14.14 -5.08 -7.27
CA TYR A 18 12.91 -5.45 -7.96
C TYR A 18 13.00 -6.89 -8.49
N ALA A 19 11.89 -7.44 -8.99
CA ALA A 19 11.87 -8.75 -9.62
C ALA A 19 11.30 -8.71 -11.05
N VAL A 20 11.71 -9.67 -11.87
CA VAL A 20 11.17 -9.91 -13.22
C VAL A 20 10.11 -10.99 -13.13
N GLY A 21 8.93 -10.72 -13.70
CA GLY A 21 7.87 -11.71 -13.78
C GLY A 21 8.16 -12.79 -14.83
N ALA A 22 8.03 -14.05 -14.43
CA ALA A 22 8.06 -15.21 -15.31
C ALA A 22 6.67 -15.82 -15.42
N PHE A 23 6.06 -15.70 -16.60
CA PHE A 23 4.65 -16.02 -16.81
C PHE A 23 4.51 -17.28 -17.63
N ASN A 24 3.84 -18.31 -17.11
CA ASN A 24 3.61 -19.54 -17.86
C ASN A 24 2.59 -19.28 -18.98
N ILE A 25 3.09 -19.15 -20.20
CA ILE A 25 2.27 -19.00 -21.40
C ILE A 25 1.77 -20.37 -21.86
N VAL A 26 0.64 -20.38 -22.56
CA VAL A 26 0.00 -21.60 -23.08
C VAL A 26 0.08 -21.65 -24.60
N ASN A 27 -0.19 -20.53 -25.26
CA ASN A 27 -0.25 -20.38 -26.72
C ASN A 27 0.16 -18.96 -27.15
N ASP A 28 0.13 -18.72 -28.46
CA ASP A 28 0.44 -17.42 -29.07
C ASP A 28 -0.35 -16.25 -28.46
N LEU A 29 -1.66 -16.43 -28.18
CA LEU A 29 -2.51 -15.41 -27.57
C LEU A 29 -1.97 -14.98 -26.21
N THR A 30 -1.69 -15.93 -25.31
CA THR A 30 -1.15 -15.62 -23.98
C THR A 30 0.25 -15.01 -24.04
N ALA A 31 1.09 -15.44 -24.98
CA ALA A 31 2.43 -14.90 -25.17
C ALA A 31 2.40 -13.45 -25.67
N ARG A 32 1.58 -13.14 -26.69
CA ARG A 32 1.38 -11.75 -27.18
C ARG A 32 0.85 -10.83 -26.10
N ALA A 33 -0.17 -11.28 -25.35
CA ALA A 33 -0.74 -10.50 -24.26
C ALA A 33 0.31 -10.18 -23.18
N ALA A 34 1.18 -11.15 -22.85
CA ALA A 34 2.24 -10.96 -21.87
C ALA A 34 3.32 -9.98 -22.37
N VAL A 35 3.80 -10.13 -23.60
CA VAL A 35 4.78 -9.20 -24.20
C VAL A 35 4.19 -7.80 -24.30
N GLN A 36 2.95 -7.66 -24.78
CA GLN A 36 2.30 -6.35 -24.89
C GLN A 36 2.17 -5.65 -23.51
N ALA A 37 1.84 -6.38 -22.45
CA ALA A 37 1.83 -5.82 -21.09
C ALA A 37 3.21 -5.30 -20.67
N ALA A 38 4.27 -6.04 -21.01
CA ALA A 38 5.64 -5.68 -20.69
C ALA A 38 6.10 -4.44 -21.46
N GLU A 39 5.78 -4.36 -22.75
CA GLU A 39 6.07 -3.20 -23.61
C GLU A 39 5.34 -1.93 -23.15
N GLU A 40 4.04 -2.03 -22.81
CA GLU A 40 3.25 -0.91 -22.30
C GLU A 40 3.77 -0.36 -20.97
N LEU A 41 4.52 -1.18 -20.21
CA LEU A 41 5.11 -0.81 -18.92
C LEU A 41 6.62 -0.54 -19.00
N GLU A 42 7.22 -0.70 -20.17
CA GLU A 42 8.67 -0.61 -20.39
C GLU A 42 9.47 -1.49 -19.42
N GLN A 43 8.97 -2.70 -19.13
CA GLN A 43 9.60 -3.66 -18.23
C GLN A 43 10.03 -4.93 -18.97
N ASN A 44 11.15 -5.52 -18.54
CA ASN A 44 11.61 -6.81 -19.06
C ASN A 44 10.72 -7.95 -18.55
N ILE A 45 10.64 -9.05 -19.31
CA ILE A 45 9.74 -10.19 -19.01
C ILE A 45 10.39 -11.53 -19.34
N ILE A 46 9.96 -12.58 -18.63
CA ILE A 46 10.28 -13.97 -18.96
C ILE A 46 9.00 -14.68 -19.42
N LEU A 47 9.00 -15.14 -20.68
CA LEU A 47 7.98 -16.06 -21.19
C LEU A 47 8.36 -17.48 -20.79
N GLN A 48 7.59 -18.05 -19.87
CA GLN A 48 7.85 -19.35 -19.29
C GLN A 48 6.96 -20.42 -19.95
N THR A 49 7.50 -21.59 -20.27
CA THR A 49 6.75 -22.71 -20.84
C THR A 49 6.92 -23.96 -19.98
N SER A 50 5.83 -24.59 -19.55
CA SER A 50 5.92 -25.88 -18.86
C SER A 50 6.21 -27.02 -19.84
N VAL A 51 6.92 -28.06 -19.37
CA VAL A 51 7.20 -29.27 -20.16
C VAL A 51 5.93 -29.85 -20.79
N LYS A 52 4.82 -29.86 -20.05
CA LYS A 52 3.51 -30.34 -20.53
C LYS A 52 3.04 -29.56 -21.76
N THR A 53 3.13 -28.23 -21.68
CA THR A 53 2.76 -27.33 -22.78
C THR A 53 3.67 -27.58 -23.99
N VAL A 54 4.98 -27.66 -23.79
CA VAL A 54 5.93 -27.93 -24.88
C VAL A 54 5.70 -29.31 -25.52
N LYS A 55 5.41 -30.35 -24.73
CA LYS A 55 5.08 -31.69 -25.26
C LYS A 55 3.76 -31.72 -26.02
N ALA A 56 2.76 -30.92 -25.61
CA ALA A 56 1.46 -30.87 -26.28
C ALA A 56 1.53 -30.19 -27.65
N PHE A 57 2.31 -29.10 -27.77
CA PHE A 57 2.42 -28.33 -29.01
C PHE A 57 3.61 -28.76 -29.90
N GLY A 58 4.68 -29.27 -29.30
CA GLY A 58 5.94 -29.58 -29.95
C GLY A 58 6.97 -28.45 -29.85
N ILE A 59 8.24 -28.83 -29.64
CA ILE A 59 9.38 -27.92 -29.44
C ILE A 59 9.49 -26.88 -30.57
N THR A 60 9.53 -27.33 -31.82
CA THR A 60 9.68 -26.44 -32.99
C THR A 60 8.49 -25.52 -33.17
N ALA A 61 7.27 -26.01 -32.96
CA ALA A 61 6.05 -25.23 -33.15
C ALA A 61 5.95 -24.11 -32.10
N MET A 62 6.32 -24.41 -30.85
CA MET A 62 6.37 -23.43 -29.76
C MET A 62 7.36 -22.30 -30.07
N MET A 63 8.59 -22.65 -30.48
CA MET A 63 9.61 -21.66 -30.82
C MET A 63 9.30 -20.83 -32.06
N ALA A 64 8.56 -21.40 -33.02
CA ALA A 64 8.18 -20.70 -34.24
C ALA A 64 7.36 -19.43 -33.98
N PHE A 65 6.60 -19.37 -32.87
CA PHE A 65 5.90 -18.13 -32.48
C PHE A 65 6.58 -17.37 -31.35
N LEU A 66 7.22 -18.05 -30.37
CA LEU A 66 7.85 -17.35 -29.24
C LEU A 66 9.06 -16.51 -29.65
N LYS A 67 9.95 -17.04 -30.49
CA LYS A 67 11.19 -16.33 -30.85
C LYS A 67 10.95 -15.05 -31.64
N PRO A 68 10.11 -15.04 -32.69
CA PRO A 68 9.76 -13.78 -33.37
C PRO A 68 9.06 -12.78 -32.44
N LEU A 69 8.24 -13.24 -31.49
CA LEU A 69 7.62 -12.35 -30.51
C LEU A 69 8.67 -11.67 -29.62
N ALA A 70 9.64 -12.44 -29.12
CA ALA A 70 10.73 -11.91 -28.32
C ALA A 70 11.63 -10.96 -29.15
N GLU A 71 12.04 -11.35 -30.36
CA GLU A 71 12.96 -10.56 -31.20
C GLU A 71 12.40 -9.19 -31.61
N HIS A 72 11.09 -9.09 -31.83
CA HIS A 72 10.42 -7.84 -32.21
C HIS A 72 9.95 -6.99 -31.03
N ALA A 73 10.03 -7.48 -29.81
CA ALA A 73 9.66 -6.72 -28.63
C ALA A 73 10.57 -5.49 -28.46
N SER A 74 10.01 -4.43 -27.90
CA SER A 74 10.72 -3.20 -27.51
C SER A 74 11.45 -3.29 -26.16
N VAL A 75 11.19 -4.36 -25.41
CA VAL A 75 11.79 -4.68 -24.10
C VAL A 75 12.56 -6.00 -24.18
N ASP A 76 13.42 -6.28 -23.20
CA ASP A 76 14.13 -7.56 -23.16
C ASP A 76 13.17 -8.69 -22.73
N VAL A 77 13.12 -9.75 -23.55
CA VAL A 77 12.29 -10.94 -23.38
C VAL A 77 13.18 -12.18 -23.37
N ALA A 78 13.10 -12.95 -22.28
CA ALA A 78 13.69 -14.28 -22.20
C ALA A 78 12.61 -15.36 -22.40
N ILE A 79 12.98 -16.47 -23.06
CA ILE A 79 12.14 -17.66 -23.20
C ILE A 79 12.72 -18.76 -22.30
N HIS A 80 11.92 -19.22 -21.33
CA HIS A 80 12.35 -20.11 -20.25
C HIS A 80 11.57 -21.43 -20.23
N LEU A 81 12.28 -22.57 -20.20
CA LEU A 81 11.67 -23.89 -19.99
C LEU A 81 11.56 -24.18 -18.49
N ASP A 82 10.35 -24.45 -18.02
CA ASP A 82 10.01 -24.58 -16.61
C ASP A 82 9.95 -26.04 -16.15
N HIS A 83 10.50 -26.33 -14.97
CA HIS A 83 10.45 -27.64 -14.28
C HIS A 83 10.79 -28.87 -15.16
N SER A 84 11.87 -28.81 -15.95
CA SER A 84 12.29 -29.99 -16.71
C SER A 84 13.03 -31.00 -15.84
N THR A 85 12.61 -32.26 -15.90
CA THR A 85 13.25 -33.39 -15.20
C THR A 85 14.05 -34.29 -16.15
N ASP A 86 13.99 -34.02 -17.46
CA ASP A 86 14.57 -34.84 -18.53
C ASP A 86 15.73 -34.10 -19.23
N ILE A 87 16.95 -34.64 -19.11
CA ILE A 87 18.16 -34.03 -19.66
C ILE A 87 18.11 -33.95 -21.19
N ALA A 88 17.65 -35.01 -21.86
CA ALA A 88 17.63 -35.04 -23.33
C ALA A 88 16.62 -34.02 -23.86
N PHE A 89 15.41 -34.02 -23.29
CA PHE A 89 14.37 -33.05 -23.67
C PHE A 89 14.80 -31.59 -23.41
N THR A 90 15.53 -31.35 -22.32
CA THR A 90 16.06 -30.01 -22.02
C THR A 90 17.08 -29.55 -23.05
N LYS A 91 17.98 -30.45 -23.48
CA LYS A 91 18.94 -30.18 -24.57
C LYS A 91 18.23 -29.91 -25.90
N ASP A 92 17.20 -30.68 -26.23
CA ASP A 92 16.40 -30.45 -27.44
C ASP A 92 15.73 -29.06 -27.44
N CYS A 93 15.27 -28.58 -26.27
CA CYS A 93 14.74 -27.23 -26.13
C CYS A 93 15.83 -26.15 -26.28
N LEU A 94 17.00 -26.36 -25.69
CA LEU A 94 18.15 -25.45 -25.88
C LEU A 94 18.56 -25.37 -27.35
N ASP A 95 18.63 -26.51 -28.05
CA ASP A 95 18.98 -26.58 -29.48
C ASP A 95 17.94 -25.88 -30.36
N ALA A 96 16.66 -25.95 -29.98
CA ALA A 96 15.58 -25.22 -30.65
C ALA A 96 15.58 -23.71 -30.36
N GLY A 97 16.37 -23.29 -29.37
CA GLY A 97 16.67 -21.89 -29.08
C GLY A 97 15.89 -21.31 -27.93
N TRP A 98 15.56 -22.07 -26.88
CA TRP A 98 15.22 -21.47 -25.58
C TRP A 98 16.44 -20.72 -25.02
N SER A 99 16.26 -19.46 -24.59
CA SER A 99 17.34 -18.65 -24.01
C SER A 99 17.61 -18.99 -22.55
N SER A 100 16.72 -19.76 -21.93
CA SER A 100 16.90 -20.27 -20.58
C SER A 100 16.13 -21.56 -20.35
N VAL A 101 16.63 -22.39 -19.43
CA VAL A 101 15.97 -23.61 -18.96
C VAL A 101 16.10 -23.74 -17.45
N MET A 102 15.19 -24.48 -16.84
CA MET A 102 15.27 -24.94 -15.47
C MET A 102 15.37 -26.46 -15.43
N TYR A 103 16.30 -26.97 -14.62
CA TYR A 103 16.33 -28.38 -14.25
C TYR A 103 15.77 -28.57 -12.83
N ASP A 104 14.70 -29.35 -12.73
CA ASP A 104 14.08 -29.71 -11.47
C ASP A 104 14.58 -31.10 -11.03
N GLY A 105 15.70 -31.09 -10.30
CA GLY A 105 16.25 -32.27 -9.64
C GLY A 105 15.82 -32.40 -8.17
N SER A 106 14.79 -31.67 -7.72
CA SER A 106 14.39 -31.57 -6.30
C SER A 106 14.09 -32.90 -5.63
N LYS A 107 13.65 -33.90 -6.41
CA LYS A 107 13.31 -35.26 -5.95
C LYS A 107 14.50 -36.23 -5.96
N LEU A 108 15.65 -35.82 -6.48
CA LEU A 108 16.87 -36.63 -6.53
C LEU A 108 17.71 -36.44 -5.27
N SER A 109 18.72 -37.29 -5.08
CA SER A 109 19.75 -36.99 -4.09
C SER A 109 20.50 -35.71 -4.47
N LEU A 110 21.03 -34.99 -3.48
CA LEU A 110 21.82 -33.76 -3.73
C LEU A 110 22.95 -33.99 -4.74
N ALA A 111 23.63 -35.14 -4.66
CA ALA A 111 24.72 -35.47 -5.58
C ALA A 111 24.26 -35.65 -7.03
N GLU A 112 23.13 -36.32 -7.24
CA GLU A 112 22.53 -36.51 -8.57
C GLU A 112 21.99 -35.18 -9.13
N ASN A 113 21.31 -34.39 -8.31
CA ASN A 113 20.80 -33.08 -8.71
C ASN A 113 21.96 -32.16 -9.14
N ILE A 114 23.06 -32.13 -8.37
CA ILE A 114 24.27 -31.37 -8.72
C ILE A 114 24.87 -31.86 -10.05
N ALA A 115 25.01 -33.17 -10.23
CA ALA A 115 25.60 -33.73 -11.44
C ALA A 115 24.79 -33.37 -12.70
N ASN A 116 23.47 -33.56 -12.65
CA ASN A 116 22.57 -33.30 -13.78
C ASN A 116 22.44 -31.80 -14.07
N THR A 117 22.28 -30.98 -13.03
CA THR A 117 22.20 -29.51 -13.18
C THR A 117 23.49 -28.96 -13.77
N ARG A 118 24.65 -29.44 -13.31
CA ARG A 118 25.94 -29.00 -13.85
C ARG A 118 26.10 -29.39 -15.31
N GLU A 119 25.76 -30.62 -15.69
CA GLU A 119 25.83 -31.07 -17.09
C GLU A 119 24.97 -30.18 -18.00
N LEU A 120 23.74 -29.89 -17.57
CA LEU A 120 22.84 -29.01 -18.31
C LEU A 120 23.30 -27.56 -18.33
N GLY A 121 23.91 -27.06 -17.25
CA GLY A 121 24.48 -25.72 -17.18
C GLY A 121 25.63 -25.55 -18.17
N GLU A 122 26.57 -26.49 -18.20
CA GLU A 122 27.66 -26.52 -19.18
C GLU A 122 27.13 -26.57 -20.63
N TYR A 123 26.00 -27.23 -20.86
CA TYR A 123 25.34 -27.26 -22.18
C TYR A 123 24.63 -25.94 -22.52
N ALA A 124 23.84 -25.40 -21.58
CA ALA A 124 23.13 -24.14 -21.73
C ALA A 124 24.10 -22.98 -22.03
N HIS A 125 25.20 -22.88 -21.28
CA HIS A 125 26.22 -21.86 -21.49
C HIS A 125 26.88 -21.95 -22.87
N LYS A 126 27.10 -23.17 -23.40
CA LYS A 126 27.60 -23.36 -24.78
C LYS A 126 26.61 -22.85 -25.84
N MET A 127 25.31 -22.87 -25.54
CA MET A 127 24.26 -22.35 -26.41
C MET A 127 23.99 -20.85 -26.18
N GLY A 128 24.71 -20.19 -25.27
CA GLY A 128 24.46 -18.80 -24.89
C GLY A 128 23.20 -18.60 -24.04
N ALA A 129 22.65 -19.68 -23.48
CA ALA A 129 21.49 -19.70 -22.62
C ALA A 129 21.86 -19.77 -21.13
N THR A 130 20.91 -19.47 -20.26
CA THR A 130 21.06 -19.55 -18.79
C THR A 130 20.33 -20.72 -18.18
N ILE A 131 20.83 -21.26 -17.07
CA ILE A 131 20.19 -22.33 -16.31
C ILE A 131 19.71 -21.88 -14.93
N GLU A 132 18.49 -22.28 -14.59
CA GLU A 132 17.93 -22.21 -13.24
C GLU A 132 17.99 -23.60 -12.57
N GLY A 133 18.36 -23.65 -11.29
CA GLY A 133 18.34 -24.88 -10.49
C GLY A 133 17.46 -24.74 -9.25
N GLU A 134 16.89 -25.86 -8.80
CA GLU A 134 16.03 -25.95 -7.61
C GLU A 134 16.63 -26.85 -6.53
N LEU A 135 16.46 -26.45 -5.26
CA LEU A 135 16.77 -27.28 -4.11
C LEU A 135 15.70 -27.20 -3.02
N GLY A 136 15.37 -28.36 -2.44
CA GLY A 136 14.20 -28.54 -1.58
C GLY A 136 12.97 -28.90 -2.43
N ALA A 137 11.84 -29.22 -1.78
CA ALA A 137 10.61 -29.59 -2.49
C ALA A 137 9.52 -28.56 -2.21
N ILE A 138 9.06 -27.86 -3.25
CA ILE A 138 7.94 -26.92 -3.18
C ILE A 138 6.63 -27.72 -3.17
N VAL A 139 5.75 -27.46 -2.19
CA VAL A 139 4.49 -28.22 -1.98
C VAL A 139 3.46 -27.85 -3.05
N GLY A 140 2.55 -28.74 -3.44
CA GLY A 140 1.40 -28.41 -4.31
C GLY A 140 1.42 -29.07 -5.68
N VAL A 141 0.64 -28.49 -6.62
CA VAL A 141 0.46 -29.04 -7.98
C VAL A 141 0.86 -28.02 -9.04
N GLU A 142 1.87 -28.36 -9.82
CA GLU A 142 2.21 -27.64 -11.05
C GLU A 142 2.26 -28.61 -12.23
N ASP A 143 1.33 -28.43 -13.18
CA ASP A 143 1.29 -29.16 -14.46
C ASP A 143 1.62 -30.67 -14.37
N ASP A 144 1.02 -31.33 -13.36
CA ASP A 144 1.11 -32.76 -12.99
C ASP A 144 2.26 -33.17 -12.05
N ILE A 145 3.13 -32.25 -11.62
CA ILE A 145 4.07 -32.46 -10.51
C ILE A 145 3.31 -32.28 -9.20
N PHE A 146 3.12 -33.39 -8.47
CA PHE A 146 2.48 -33.40 -7.16
C PHE A 146 3.51 -33.52 -6.04
N VAL A 147 3.44 -32.62 -5.06
CA VAL A 147 4.16 -32.72 -3.78
C VAL A 147 3.15 -32.63 -2.65
N MET A 148 3.06 -33.69 -1.82
CA MET A 148 2.11 -33.78 -0.71
C MET A 148 2.39 -32.79 0.42
N GLU A 149 1.33 -32.28 1.05
CA GLU A 149 1.43 -31.58 2.35
C GLU A 149 2.15 -32.46 3.37
N GLY A 150 3.21 -31.92 4.00
CA GLY A 150 4.09 -32.65 4.93
C GLY A 150 5.33 -33.29 4.31
N ALA A 151 5.47 -33.31 2.98
CA ALA A 151 6.69 -33.73 2.27
C ALA A 151 7.58 -32.56 1.82
N GLY A 152 7.13 -31.31 2.00
CA GLY A 152 7.92 -30.11 1.74
C GLY A 152 9.09 -30.02 2.70
N ALA A 153 10.30 -30.27 2.21
CA ALA A 153 11.52 -30.01 2.96
C ALA A 153 12.02 -28.61 2.59
N HIS A 154 12.08 -27.71 3.58
CA HIS A 154 12.83 -26.46 3.44
C HIS A 154 14.25 -26.78 2.95
N ALA A 155 14.76 -25.96 2.05
CA ALA A 155 16.14 -26.07 1.62
C ALA A 155 17.07 -25.88 2.83
N LYS A 156 18.11 -26.71 2.94
CA LYS A 156 19.11 -26.55 4.01
C LYS A 156 20.20 -25.60 3.54
N PRO A 157 20.56 -24.54 4.29
CA PRO A 157 21.59 -23.58 3.87
C PRO A 157 22.92 -24.23 3.48
N ALA A 158 23.36 -25.26 4.21
CA ALA A 158 24.58 -25.99 3.91
C ALA A 158 24.52 -26.70 2.54
N ASP A 159 23.38 -27.33 2.22
CA ASP A 159 23.18 -28.00 0.94
C ASP A 159 23.08 -26.97 -0.20
N CYS A 160 22.44 -25.82 0.03
CA CYS A 160 22.39 -24.71 -0.93
C CYS A 160 23.79 -24.21 -1.30
N ARG A 161 24.69 -24.03 -0.31
CA ARG A 161 26.09 -23.63 -0.58
C ARG A 161 26.79 -24.61 -1.49
N VAL A 162 26.70 -25.90 -1.16
CA VAL A 162 27.33 -26.98 -1.94
C VAL A 162 26.74 -27.06 -3.35
N PHE A 163 25.41 -26.91 -3.47
CA PHE A 163 24.71 -26.92 -4.75
C PHE A 163 25.18 -25.76 -5.65
N LEU A 164 25.15 -24.53 -5.14
CA LEU A 164 25.52 -23.33 -5.88
C LEU A 164 26.99 -23.36 -6.33
N GLU A 165 27.90 -23.76 -5.42
CA GLU A 165 29.33 -23.87 -5.73
C GLU A 165 29.62 -24.89 -6.82
N LYS A 166 28.94 -26.05 -6.80
CA LYS A 166 29.24 -27.16 -7.71
C LYS A 166 28.50 -27.10 -9.04
N THR A 167 27.36 -26.40 -9.12
CA THR A 167 26.54 -26.33 -10.33
C THR A 167 26.83 -25.10 -11.17
N GLY A 168 27.12 -23.95 -10.54
CA GLY A 168 27.32 -22.69 -11.26
C GLY A 168 26.05 -22.17 -11.95
N VAL A 169 24.87 -22.45 -11.41
CA VAL A 169 23.59 -21.97 -11.97
C VAL A 169 23.48 -20.45 -12.01
N ASP A 170 22.75 -19.93 -12.99
CA ASP A 170 22.56 -18.50 -13.24
C ASP A 170 21.40 -17.90 -12.42
N ALA A 171 20.50 -18.76 -11.95
CA ALA A 171 19.41 -18.42 -11.03
C ALA A 171 19.10 -19.63 -10.12
N PHE A 172 18.63 -19.37 -8.91
CA PHE A 172 18.41 -20.43 -7.90
C PHE A 172 17.05 -20.32 -7.21
N ALA A 173 16.31 -21.42 -7.19
CA ALA A 173 15.02 -21.56 -6.53
C ALA A 173 15.15 -22.40 -5.24
N PRO A 174 15.26 -21.77 -4.05
CA PRO A 174 15.23 -22.49 -2.79
C PRO A 174 13.79 -22.70 -2.30
N ALA A 175 13.47 -23.91 -1.83
CA ALA A 175 12.19 -24.16 -1.14
C ALA A 175 12.20 -23.49 0.25
N VAL A 176 11.42 -22.41 0.41
CA VAL A 176 11.31 -21.61 1.65
C VAL A 176 9.88 -21.57 2.22
N GLY A 177 9.02 -22.52 1.83
CA GLY A 177 7.64 -22.60 2.30
C GLY A 177 6.57 -22.04 1.36
N THR A 178 6.92 -21.69 0.12
CA THR A 178 5.92 -21.45 -0.94
C THR A 178 5.33 -22.74 -1.49
N ALA A 179 4.22 -22.64 -2.22
CA ALA A 179 3.51 -23.78 -2.81
C ALA A 179 2.92 -23.44 -4.18
N HIS A 180 2.75 -24.45 -5.03
CA HIS A 180 2.12 -24.33 -6.34
C HIS A 180 0.60 -24.48 -6.27
N GLY A 181 -0.11 -23.64 -7.02
CA GLY A 181 -1.58 -23.66 -7.14
C GLY A 181 -2.28 -22.64 -6.22
N VAL A 182 -3.58 -22.86 -5.97
CA VAL A 182 -4.37 -22.03 -5.05
C VAL A 182 -4.23 -22.57 -3.63
N TYR A 183 -3.70 -21.76 -2.72
CA TYR A 183 -3.50 -22.12 -1.32
C TYR A 183 -4.81 -22.46 -0.59
N LYS A 184 -4.78 -23.51 0.24
CA LYS A 184 -5.85 -23.90 1.17
C LYS A 184 -5.35 -23.78 2.61
N GLY A 185 -5.07 -22.57 3.08
CA GLY A 185 -4.59 -22.34 4.44
C GLY A 185 -3.68 -21.11 4.55
N GLU A 186 -3.07 -20.95 5.72
CA GLU A 186 -2.10 -19.88 6.01
C GLU A 186 -0.74 -20.20 5.37
N ILE A 187 -0.14 -19.21 4.73
CA ILE A 187 1.12 -19.36 3.99
C ILE A 187 2.28 -18.97 4.91
N ASN A 188 3.10 -19.94 5.30
CA ASN A 188 4.25 -19.73 6.18
C ASN A 188 5.55 -19.72 5.37
N ILE A 189 5.99 -18.52 4.99
CA ILE A 189 7.28 -18.31 4.32
C ILE A 189 8.38 -18.14 5.37
N ASP A 190 9.46 -18.89 5.20
CA ASP A 190 10.68 -18.77 5.99
C ASP A 190 11.58 -17.66 5.42
N TYR A 191 11.27 -16.43 5.80
CA TYR A 191 11.99 -15.24 5.36
C TYR A 191 13.45 -15.20 5.83
N ASP A 192 13.72 -15.73 7.03
CA ASP A 192 15.07 -15.74 7.59
C ASP A 192 15.95 -16.73 6.82
N LEU A 193 15.41 -17.90 6.46
CA LEU A 193 16.07 -18.83 5.55
C LEU A 193 16.32 -18.22 4.16
N PHE A 194 15.35 -17.51 3.60
CA PHE A 194 15.51 -16.85 2.30
C PHE A 194 16.63 -15.82 2.33
N ASP A 195 16.68 -14.97 3.37
CA ASP A 195 17.73 -13.97 3.57
C ASP A 195 19.11 -14.62 3.77
N GLU A 196 19.17 -15.68 4.60
CA GLU A 196 20.41 -16.43 4.81
C GLU A 196 20.95 -16.97 3.48
N ILE A 197 20.10 -17.62 2.68
CA ILE A 197 20.49 -18.15 1.36
C ILE A 197 20.93 -17.03 0.42
N ASN A 198 20.18 -15.92 0.37
CA ASN A 198 20.52 -14.79 -0.48
C ASN A 198 21.89 -14.19 -0.11
N SER A 199 22.24 -14.14 1.18
CA SER A 199 23.49 -13.54 1.67
C SER A 199 24.76 -14.20 1.10
N PHE A 200 24.70 -15.49 0.75
CA PHE A 200 25.82 -16.22 0.18
C PHE A 200 25.61 -16.66 -1.27
N SER A 201 24.42 -16.46 -1.85
CA SER A 201 24.14 -16.89 -3.22
C SER A 201 24.89 -16.02 -4.24
N PRO A 202 25.71 -16.63 -5.13
CA PRO A 202 26.40 -15.89 -6.20
C PRO A 202 25.46 -15.43 -7.32
N CYS A 203 24.26 -16.01 -7.41
CA CYS A 203 23.26 -15.73 -8.42
C CYS A 203 21.92 -15.25 -7.81
N PRO A 204 21.05 -14.60 -8.61
CA PRO A 204 19.75 -14.14 -8.13
C PRO A 204 18.83 -15.28 -7.68
N LEU A 205 18.02 -15.03 -6.65
CA LEU A 205 17.04 -16.00 -6.16
C LEU A 205 15.71 -15.90 -6.90
N VAL A 206 15.06 -17.05 -7.05
CA VAL A 206 13.79 -17.22 -7.75
C VAL A 206 12.70 -17.63 -6.76
N LEU A 207 11.55 -16.97 -6.87
CA LEU A 207 10.35 -17.28 -6.12
C LEU A 207 9.37 -18.09 -6.97
N HIS A 208 9.22 -19.35 -6.59
CA HIS A 208 8.22 -20.26 -7.13
C HIS A 208 6.92 -20.17 -6.32
N GLY A 209 5.78 -20.46 -6.96
CA GLY A 209 4.48 -20.48 -6.28
C GLY A 209 3.95 -19.12 -5.82
N GLY A 210 4.04 -18.08 -6.65
CA GLY A 210 3.52 -16.75 -6.27
C GLY A 210 1.99 -16.65 -6.13
N THR A 211 1.23 -17.60 -6.65
CA THR A 211 -0.24 -17.48 -6.69
C THR A 211 -0.84 -17.62 -5.29
N GLY A 212 -1.31 -16.52 -4.70
CA GLY A 212 -1.98 -16.49 -3.39
C GLY A 212 -1.14 -15.86 -2.28
N LEU A 213 0.12 -15.49 -2.56
CA LEU A 213 0.87 -14.59 -1.68
C LEU A 213 0.20 -13.22 -1.63
N THR A 214 0.23 -12.58 -0.46
CA THR A 214 -0.21 -11.19 -0.33
C THR A 214 0.85 -10.23 -0.88
N ASP A 215 0.42 -9.02 -1.21
CA ASP A 215 1.30 -7.93 -1.65
C ASP A 215 2.48 -7.73 -0.65
N ASP A 216 2.21 -7.69 0.65
CA ASP A 216 3.27 -7.55 1.67
C ASP A 216 4.29 -8.69 1.66
N MET A 217 3.84 -9.93 1.41
CA MET A 217 4.73 -11.10 1.36
C MET A 217 5.68 -11.00 0.16
N PHE A 218 5.17 -10.61 -1.00
CA PHE A 218 6.02 -10.40 -2.17
C PHE A 218 6.99 -9.24 -1.98
N TYR A 219 6.52 -8.09 -1.44
CA TYR A 219 7.42 -6.96 -1.18
C TYR A 219 8.56 -7.35 -0.26
N ARG A 220 8.25 -8.10 0.80
CA ARG A 220 9.26 -8.60 1.73
C ARG A 220 10.26 -9.53 1.04
N LEU A 221 9.82 -10.45 0.18
CA LEU A 221 10.74 -11.34 -0.54
C LEU A 221 11.63 -10.62 -1.56
N ILE A 222 11.07 -9.64 -2.27
CA ILE A 222 11.84 -8.81 -3.20
C ILE A 222 12.86 -7.96 -2.44
N ASP A 223 12.51 -7.42 -1.27
CA ASP A 223 13.47 -6.72 -0.39
C ASP A 223 14.61 -7.62 0.07
N LEU A 224 14.33 -8.89 0.29
CA LEU A 224 15.33 -9.90 0.63
C LEU A 224 16.12 -10.40 -0.59
N GLY A 225 15.88 -9.86 -1.79
CA GLY A 225 16.69 -10.12 -2.99
C GLY A 225 16.09 -11.12 -3.99
N ALA A 226 14.80 -11.46 -3.89
CA ALA A 226 14.12 -12.19 -4.96
C ALA A 226 14.15 -11.38 -6.26
N ALA A 227 14.58 -12.02 -7.36
CA ALA A 227 14.79 -11.34 -8.64
C ALA A 227 13.93 -11.91 -9.79
N LYS A 228 13.37 -13.12 -9.61
CA LYS A 228 12.41 -13.74 -10.54
C LYS A 228 11.21 -14.25 -9.76
N VAL A 229 10.00 -14.04 -10.27
CA VAL A 229 8.77 -14.54 -9.66
C VAL A 229 7.92 -15.30 -10.68
N ASN A 230 7.60 -16.55 -10.39
CA ASN A 230 6.82 -17.42 -11.28
C ASN A 230 5.32 -17.23 -11.07
N ILE A 231 4.58 -16.98 -12.16
CA ILE A 231 3.12 -16.81 -12.20
C ILE A 231 2.51 -17.72 -13.26
N SER A 232 1.85 -18.78 -12.80
CA SER A 232 1.24 -19.82 -13.65
C SER A 232 -0.28 -19.83 -13.52
N THR A 233 -0.79 -20.11 -12.33
CA THR A 233 -2.23 -20.31 -12.08
C THR A 233 -3.08 -19.08 -12.42
N ALA A 234 -2.59 -17.86 -12.12
CA ALA A 234 -3.32 -16.63 -12.44
C ALA A 234 -3.55 -16.45 -13.95
N ILE A 235 -2.57 -16.84 -14.80
CA ILE A 235 -2.70 -16.77 -16.25
C ILE A 235 -3.74 -17.77 -16.75
N LYS A 236 -3.71 -19.01 -16.24
CA LYS A 236 -4.67 -20.06 -16.58
C LYS A 236 -6.09 -19.68 -16.17
N ILE A 237 -6.26 -19.08 -14.99
CA ILE A 237 -7.55 -18.56 -14.51
C ILE A 237 -8.04 -17.44 -15.43
N ALA A 238 -7.22 -16.43 -15.71
CA ALA A 238 -7.60 -15.32 -16.59
C ALA A 238 -8.05 -15.80 -17.98
N TYR A 239 -7.32 -16.76 -18.54
CA TYR A 239 -7.65 -17.37 -19.82
C TYR A 239 -9.00 -18.11 -19.78
N CYS A 240 -9.14 -19.11 -18.91
CA CYS A 240 -10.32 -19.98 -18.86
C CYS A 240 -11.58 -19.23 -18.39
N GLN A 241 -11.46 -18.39 -17.36
CA GLN A 241 -12.59 -17.60 -16.86
C GLN A 241 -12.94 -16.46 -17.81
N GLY A 242 -11.96 -15.84 -18.47
CA GLY A 242 -12.22 -14.85 -19.51
C GLY A 242 -13.03 -15.43 -20.67
N MET A 243 -12.69 -16.63 -21.12
CA MET A 243 -13.47 -17.34 -22.14
C MET A 243 -14.90 -17.61 -21.67
N LYS A 244 -15.06 -18.15 -20.46
CA LYS A 244 -16.37 -18.44 -19.88
C LYS A 244 -17.22 -17.18 -19.75
N GLN A 245 -16.64 -16.08 -19.26
CA GLN A 245 -17.33 -14.81 -19.07
C GLN A 245 -17.85 -14.28 -20.40
N TYR A 246 -16.98 -14.23 -21.43
CA TYR A 246 -17.36 -13.71 -22.74
C TYR A 246 -18.54 -14.49 -23.36
N LEU A 247 -18.51 -15.82 -23.27
CA LEU A 247 -19.57 -16.66 -23.83
C LEU A 247 -20.91 -16.53 -23.08
N LEU A 248 -20.87 -16.27 -21.77
CA LEU A 248 -22.09 -16.00 -20.99
C LEU A 248 -22.70 -14.63 -21.32
N ASP A 249 -21.85 -13.62 -21.50
CA ASP A 249 -22.28 -12.25 -21.82
C ASP A 249 -22.72 -12.11 -23.30
N HIS A 250 -22.24 -13.00 -24.17
CA HIS A 250 -22.46 -12.96 -25.61
C HIS A 250 -22.84 -14.34 -26.18
N PRO A 251 -23.99 -14.92 -25.77
CA PRO A 251 -24.36 -16.30 -26.11
C PRO A 251 -24.54 -16.56 -27.62
N ASP A 252 -24.86 -15.53 -28.40
CA ASP A 252 -25.06 -15.63 -29.85
C ASP A 252 -23.81 -15.26 -30.67
N GLN A 253 -22.69 -14.91 -30.01
CA GLN A 253 -21.46 -14.52 -30.70
C GLN A 253 -20.67 -15.75 -31.15
N ASN A 254 -20.31 -15.77 -32.43
CA ASN A 254 -19.54 -16.86 -33.04
C ASN A 254 -18.24 -16.38 -33.71
N ASP A 255 -17.87 -15.11 -33.55
CA ASP A 255 -16.61 -14.56 -34.02
C ASP A 255 -15.47 -14.86 -33.02
N PRO A 256 -14.56 -15.80 -33.33
CA PRO A 256 -13.50 -16.19 -32.41
C PRO A 256 -12.50 -15.04 -32.16
N LEU A 257 -12.34 -14.09 -33.09
CA LEU A 257 -11.39 -12.99 -32.90
C LEU A 257 -11.84 -12.01 -31.81
N LYS A 258 -13.15 -11.84 -31.63
CA LYS A 258 -13.68 -11.00 -30.53
C LYS A 258 -13.54 -11.69 -29.18
N LEU A 259 -13.75 -13.00 -29.13
CA LEU A 259 -13.47 -13.81 -27.94
C LEU A 259 -11.98 -13.73 -27.59
N ASP A 260 -11.10 -13.98 -28.56
CA ASP A 260 -9.66 -13.94 -28.36
C ASP A 260 -9.18 -12.56 -27.90
N ALA A 261 -9.69 -11.47 -28.48
CA ALA A 261 -9.37 -10.11 -28.05
C ALA A 261 -9.80 -9.85 -26.60
N PHE A 262 -10.97 -10.32 -26.20
CA PHE A 262 -11.44 -10.20 -24.81
C PHE A 262 -10.56 -10.99 -23.85
N VAL A 263 -10.25 -12.25 -24.18
CA VAL A 263 -9.41 -13.13 -23.35
C VAL A 263 -7.98 -12.58 -23.24
N ALA A 264 -7.41 -12.10 -24.35
CA ALA A 264 -6.11 -11.46 -24.38
C ALA A 264 -6.07 -10.23 -23.47
N ALA A 265 -7.14 -9.41 -23.44
CA ALA A 265 -7.23 -8.28 -22.54
C ALA A 265 -7.25 -8.71 -21.06
N GLN A 266 -7.94 -9.81 -20.71
CA GLN A 266 -7.94 -10.35 -19.34
C GLN A 266 -6.55 -10.84 -18.92
N VAL A 267 -5.88 -11.60 -19.79
CA VAL A 267 -4.50 -12.08 -19.55
C VAL A 267 -3.54 -10.90 -19.41
N LYS A 268 -3.61 -9.93 -20.34
CA LYS A 268 -2.78 -8.71 -20.29
C LYS A 268 -2.97 -7.97 -18.97
N ALA A 269 -4.21 -7.79 -18.51
CA ALA A 269 -4.50 -7.12 -17.24
C ALA A 269 -3.84 -7.84 -16.04
N VAL A 270 -3.89 -9.17 -16.01
CA VAL A 270 -3.21 -9.96 -14.97
C VAL A 270 -1.70 -9.82 -15.05
N VAL A 271 -1.11 -9.90 -16.24
CA VAL A 271 0.34 -9.71 -16.43
C VAL A 271 0.77 -8.31 -16.02
N SER A 272 0.08 -7.27 -16.50
CA SER A 272 0.38 -5.86 -16.17
C SER A 272 0.33 -5.60 -14.66
N ARG A 273 -0.66 -6.18 -13.96
CA ARG A 273 -0.74 -6.06 -12.49
C ARG A 273 0.50 -6.63 -11.81
N HIS A 274 0.91 -7.85 -12.19
CA HIS A 274 2.07 -8.51 -11.60
C HIS A 274 3.38 -7.80 -11.96
N ILE A 275 3.54 -7.33 -13.21
CA ILE A 275 4.72 -6.56 -13.62
C ILE A 275 4.86 -5.29 -12.77
N ARG A 276 3.79 -4.48 -12.64
CA ARG A 276 3.84 -3.25 -11.80
C ARG A 276 4.21 -3.55 -10.35
N PHE A 277 3.70 -4.66 -9.85
CA PHE A 277 3.98 -5.12 -8.51
C PHE A 277 5.47 -5.50 -8.36
N PHE A 278 5.99 -6.40 -9.20
CA PHE A 278 7.37 -6.90 -9.11
C PHE A 278 8.43 -5.85 -9.42
N SER A 279 8.13 -4.92 -10.32
CA SER A 279 8.98 -3.76 -10.64
C SER A 279 8.93 -2.67 -9.56
N GLN A 280 8.21 -2.88 -8.45
CA GLN A 280 8.02 -1.93 -7.36
C GLN A 280 7.37 -0.59 -7.81
N MET A 281 6.78 -0.53 -9.01
CA MET A 281 6.12 0.67 -9.53
C MET A 281 4.98 1.14 -8.63
N ASP A 282 4.28 0.19 -7.99
CA ASP A 282 3.13 0.48 -7.13
C ASP A 282 3.48 0.43 -5.62
N ARG A 283 4.72 0.11 -5.21
CA ARG A 283 5.12 -0.06 -3.80
C ARG A 283 4.85 1.15 -2.92
N HIS A 284 5.04 2.35 -3.48
CA HIS A 284 4.79 3.61 -2.77
C HIS A 284 3.48 4.27 -3.18
N ARG A 285 2.74 3.65 -4.11
CA ARG A 285 1.47 4.19 -4.56
C ARG A 285 0.42 4.00 -3.48
N ALA A 286 -0.39 5.03 -3.27
CA ALA A 286 -1.52 4.98 -2.38
C ALA A 286 -2.57 4.00 -2.92
N PRO A 287 -3.13 3.11 -2.07
CA PRO A 287 -4.28 2.27 -2.43
C PRO A 287 -5.49 3.08 -2.90
N PHE A 288 -5.66 4.29 -2.36
CA PHE A 288 -6.73 5.20 -2.73
C PHE A 288 -6.19 6.47 -3.37
N GLU A 289 -6.86 6.90 -4.43
CA GLU A 289 -6.51 8.10 -5.19
C GLU A 289 -6.99 9.39 -4.51
N VAL A 290 -7.84 9.27 -3.49
CA VAL A 290 -8.43 10.40 -2.77
C VAL A 290 -8.28 10.16 -1.27
N ASP A 291 -7.67 11.12 -0.58
CA ASP A 291 -7.54 11.15 0.86
C ASP A 291 -8.11 12.47 1.41
N LEU A 292 -9.15 12.38 2.22
CA LEU A 292 -9.89 13.55 2.70
C LEU A 292 -9.60 13.90 4.17
N HIS A 293 -8.61 13.25 4.79
CA HIS A 293 -8.27 13.47 6.20
C HIS A 293 -6.75 13.35 6.41
N CYS A 294 -6.05 14.49 6.47
CA CYS A 294 -4.60 14.55 6.69
C CYS A 294 -4.23 15.78 7.52
N HIS A 295 -3.18 15.63 8.34
CA HIS A 295 -2.67 16.63 9.26
C HIS A 295 -1.28 17.11 8.85
N SER A 296 -1.06 18.42 8.96
CA SER A 296 0.21 19.09 8.67
C SER A 296 0.88 19.60 9.94
N THR A 297 2.02 20.27 9.82
CA THR A 297 2.69 20.95 10.93
C THR A 297 1.88 22.09 11.55
N ARG A 298 0.74 22.46 10.97
CA ARG A 298 -0.17 23.48 11.54
C ARG A 298 -1.01 22.92 12.68
N SER A 299 -1.25 21.60 12.72
CA SER A 299 -1.68 20.84 13.90
C SER A 299 -0.55 19.86 14.32
N ASP A 300 -0.88 18.63 14.66
CA ASP A 300 0.01 17.60 15.17
C ASP A 300 0.70 16.74 14.10
N GLY A 301 0.57 17.09 12.83
CA GLY A 301 1.33 16.50 11.73
C GLY A 301 2.82 16.90 11.72
N GLY A 302 3.64 16.11 11.04
CA GLY A 302 5.09 16.34 10.89
C GLY A 302 5.54 16.88 9.52
N ASP A 303 4.64 16.92 8.54
CA ASP A 303 4.89 17.50 7.22
C ASP A 303 4.26 18.88 7.11
N THR A 304 5.01 19.86 6.60
CA THR A 304 4.44 21.15 6.19
C THR A 304 3.36 20.93 5.12
N PRO A 305 2.40 21.85 4.93
CA PRO A 305 1.42 21.72 3.85
C PRO A 305 2.05 21.49 2.47
N LYS A 306 3.21 22.10 2.22
CA LYS A 306 4.02 21.88 1.01
C LYS A 306 4.54 20.43 0.91
N GLU A 307 5.16 19.92 1.96
CA GLU A 307 5.68 18.53 1.99
C GLU A 307 4.53 17.53 1.82
N LEU A 308 3.40 17.74 2.48
CA LEU A 308 2.22 16.89 2.40
C LEU A 308 1.69 16.80 0.96
N ILE A 309 1.53 17.93 0.26
CA ILE A 309 1.11 17.96 -1.15
C ILE A 309 2.13 17.23 -2.05
N ILE A 310 3.44 17.44 -1.83
CA ILE A 310 4.49 16.74 -2.59
C ILE A 310 4.42 15.23 -2.35
N ASN A 311 4.24 14.81 -1.10
CA ASN A 311 4.20 13.40 -0.72
C ASN A 311 2.92 12.73 -1.24
N ALA A 312 1.77 13.40 -1.22
CA ALA A 312 0.55 12.93 -1.87
C ALA A 312 0.79 12.66 -3.38
N ALA A 313 1.42 13.61 -4.08
CA ALA A 313 1.74 13.48 -5.51
C ALA A 313 2.68 12.28 -5.79
N LYS A 314 3.73 12.12 -4.97
CA LYS A 314 4.67 10.99 -5.09
C LYS A 314 3.98 9.63 -4.90
N ARG A 315 2.97 9.57 -4.04
CA ARG A 315 2.16 8.37 -3.83
C ARG A 315 1.06 8.20 -4.88
N GLY A 316 0.96 9.07 -5.88
CA GLY A 316 -0.04 8.98 -6.93
C GLY A 316 -1.47 9.33 -6.50
N VAL A 317 -1.63 9.95 -5.32
CA VAL A 317 -2.91 10.54 -4.88
C VAL A 317 -3.29 11.67 -5.82
N LYS A 318 -4.57 11.75 -6.18
CA LYS A 318 -5.14 12.73 -7.12
C LYS A 318 -5.92 13.83 -6.43
N VAL A 319 -6.49 13.56 -5.26
CA VAL A 319 -7.17 14.55 -4.43
C VAL A 319 -6.70 14.39 -2.99
N VAL A 320 -6.27 15.47 -2.35
CA VAL A 320 -5.85 15.46 -0.94
C VAL A 320 -6.49 16.62 -0.19
N ALA A 321 -7.03 16.36 0.99
CA ALA A 321 -7.44 17.41 1.92
C ALA A 321 -6.41 17.58 3.04
N ILE A 322 -6.19 18.82 3.47
CA ILE A 322 -5.50 19.11 4.73
C ILE A 322 -6.56 19.62 5.70
N THR A 323 -6.69 18.94 6.83
CA THR A 323 -7.77 19.10 7.82
C THR A 323 -7.16 19.25 9.21
N ASP A 324 -6.24 20.19 9.37
CA ASP A 324 -5.56 20.44 10.64
C ASP A 324 -6.59 20.71 11.77
N HIS A 325 -6.36 20.13 12.95
CA HIS A 325 -7.22 20.32 14.12
C HIS A 325 -7.43 21.79 14.50
N ASP A 326 -8.67 22.26 14.47
CA ASP A 326 -9.11 23.58 14.90
C ASP A 326 -8.31 24.75 14.28
N VAL A 327 -7.72 24.55 13.10
CA VAL A 327 -6.85 25.52 12.43
C VAL A 327 -7.36 25.76 11.02
N LEU A 328 -7.57 27.03 10.67
CA LEU A 328 -7.92 27.44 9.31
C LEU A 328 -6.90 26.88 8.30
N PRO A 329 -7.37 26.40 7.13
CA PRO A 329 -6.48 25.90 6.09
C PRO A 329 -5.48 26.98 5.66
N PRO A 330 -4.27 26.59 5.21
CA PRO A 330 -3.27 27.57 4.79
C PRO A 330 -3.81 28.41 3.62
N ASP A 331 -3.79 29.73 3.77
CA ASP A 331 -4.09 30.68 2.69
C ASP A 331 -2.90 30.77 1.72
N LYS A 332 -1.69 30.58 2.24
CA LYS A 332 -0.43 30.58 1.49
C LYS A 332 0.55 29.55 2.04
N ILE A 333 1.44 29.08 1.17
CA ILE A 333 2.59 28.24 1.53
C ILE A 333 3.88 28.89 1.03
N GLU A 334 4.97 28.72 1.78
CA GLU A 334 6.26 29.27 1.40
C GLU A 334 7.05 28.31 0.50
N ILE A 335 7.52 28.81 -0.64
CA ILE A 335 8.41 28.10 -1.56
C ILE A 335 9.58 29.01 -1.91
N ASN A 336 10.78 28.66 -1.43
CA ASN A 336 12.01 29.41 -1.67
C ASN A 336 11.89 30.90 -1.28
N GLY A 337 11.24 31.20 -0.14
CA GLY A 337 11.01 32.57 0.32
C GLY A 337 9.82 33.29 -0.34
N ILE A 338 9.09 32.64 -1.24
CA ILE A 338 7.92 33.22 -1.92
C ILE A 338 6.64 32.56 -1.40
N MET A 339 5.67 33.37 -1.00
CA MET A 339 4.34 32.88 -0.60
C MET A 339 3.48 32.62 -1.83
N ILE A 340 3.01 31.38 -1.97
CA ILE A 340 2.25 30.90 -3.14
C ILE A 340 0.92 30.32 -2.65
N ASP A 341 -0.12 30.43 -3.48
CA ASP A 341 -1.40 29.76 -3.26
C ASP A 341 -1.22 28.22 -3.26
N PRO A 342 -1.60 27.52 -2.18
CA PRO A 342 -1.48 26.06 -2.10
C PRO A 342 -2.30 25.32 -3.15
N VAL A 343 -3.44 25.86 -3.61
CA VAL A 343 -4.27 25.23 -4.66
C VAL A 343 -3.51 25.21 -5.98
N ALA A 344 -2.98 26.36 -6.41
CA ALA A 344 -2.14 26.46 -7.59
C ALA A 344 -0.88 25.58 -7.50
N PHE A 345 -0.25 25.50 -6.33
CA PHE A 345 0.92 24.63 -6.12
C PHE A 345 0.56 23.14 -6.26
N ALA A 346 -0.55 22.69 -5.66
CA ALA A 346 -1.00 21.31 -5.77
C ALA A 346 -1.33 20.94 -7.22
N ALA A 347 -1.99 21.83 -7.96
CA ALA A 347 -2.29 21.63 -9.38
C ALA A 347 -1.00 21.42 -10.21
N GLN A 348 0.07 22.17 -9.94
CA GLN A 348 1.38 21.97 -10.58
C GLN A 348 2.02 20.60 -10.26
N LYS A 349 1.62 19.96 -9.15
CA LYS A 349 2.04 18.60 -8.78
C LYS A 349 1.08 17.52 -9.28
N GLY A 350 0.03 17.89 -10.02
CA GLY A 350 -0.97 16.96 -10.53
C GLY A 350 -1.95 16.45 -9.45
N VAL A 351 -2.13 17.22 -8.38
CA VAL A 351 -3.01 16.91 -7.24
C VAL A 351 -4.06 18.02 -7.09
N THR A 352 -5.31 17.65 -6.84
CA THR A 352 -6.35 18.59 -6.41
C THR A 352 -6.25 18.75 -4.90
N PHE A 353 -5.98 19.96 -4.42
CA PHE A 353 -5.96 20.25 -2.99
C PHE A 353 -7.34 20.74 -2.53
N ILE A 354 -7.87 20.14 -1.46
CA ILE A 354 -9.12 20.53 -0.82
C ILE A 354 -8.80 21.18 0.54
N PRO A 355 -9.07 22.48 0.71
CA PRO A 355 -8.93 23.12 2.02
C PRO A 355 -10.01 22.57 2.98
N GLY A 356 -9.59 22.28 4.21
CA GLY A 356 -10.45 21.73 5.25
C GLY A 356 -10.02 22.11 6.66
N ILE A 357 -10.88 21.80 7.63
CA ILE A 357 -10.61 21.90 9.07
C ILE A 357 -11.21 20.66 9.74
N GLU A 358 -10.49 20.08 10.69
CA GLU A 358 -11.09 19.12 11.61
C GLU A 358 -11.44 19.84 12.93
N PHE A 359 -12.72 20.04 13.19
CA PHE A 359 -13.19 20.68 14.41
C PHE A 359 -13.29 19.67 15.55
N SER A 360 -12.58 19.92 16.66
CA SER A 360 -12.82 19.21 17.92
C SER A 360 -14.09 19.72 18.58
N CYS A 361 -15.05 18.82 18.75
CA CYS A 361 -16.36 19.10 19.32
C CYS A 361 -16.46 18.55 20.77
N GLU A 362 -17.30 19.19 21.57
CA GLU A 362 -17.45 18.85 23.00
C GLU A 362 -18.16 17.50 23.21
N THR A 363 -17.56 16.60 24.01
CA THR A 363 -18.25 15.53 24.75
C THR A 363 -17.63 15.39 26.16
N GLU A 364 -18.28 14.67 27.06
CA GLU A 364 -17.73 14.46 28.42
C GLU A 364 -16.69 13.32 28.50
N VAL A 365 -16.54 12.50 27.44
CA VAL A 365 -15.69 11.30 27.46
C VAL A 365 -14.48 11.45 26.55
N GLU A 366 -14.69 11.60 25.24
CA GLU A 366 -13.63 11.74 24.23
C GLU A 366 -14.03 12.74 23.14
N ASP A 367 -13.05 13.33 22.47
CA ASP A 367 -13.32 14.34 21.45
C ASP A 367 -14.01 13.73 20.24
N VAL A 368 -15.13 14.32 19.84
CA VAL A 368 -15.79 14.04 18.56
C VAL A 368 -15.24 15.02 17.54
N HIS A 369 -14.86 14.51 16.37
CA HIS A 369 -14.30 15.34 15.32
C HIS A 369 -15.22 15.42 14.09
N ILE A 370 -15.45 16.66 13.64
CA ILE A 370 -16.17 16.93 12.40
C ILE A 370 -15.20 17.54 11.39
N VAL A 371 -14.93 16.80 10.33
CA VAL A 371 -14.16 17.26 9.17
C VAL A 371 -15.06 18.10 8.29
N VAL A 372 -14.69 19.37 8.12
CA VAL A 372 -15.40 20.34 7.30
C VAL A 372 -14.59 20.67 6.06
N LEU A 373 -15.19 20.46 4.88
CA LEU A 373 -14.52 20.64 3.58
C LEU A 373 -15.31 21.61 2.68
N GLY A 374 -14.60 22.41 1.90
CA GLY A 374 -15.18 23.23 0.83
C GLY A 374 -16.01 24.44 1.29
N CYS A 375 -15.90 24.83 2.56
CA CYS A 375 -16.47 26.08 3.06
C CYS A 375 -15.75 27.30 2.49
N ASP A 376 -16.45 28.44 2.44
CA ASP A 376 -15.78 29.74 2.39
C ASP A 376 -15.11 30.02 3.75
N PHE A 377 -13.82 29.66 3.87
CA PHE A 377 -13.04 29.88 5.09
C PHE A 377 -12.74 31.36 5.36
N SER A 378 -13.12 32.28 4.46
CA SER A 378 -13.08 33.72 4.69
C SER A 378 -14.39 34.26 5.29
N ASP A 379 -15.43 33.44 5.40
CA ASP A 379 -16.72 33.84 5.95
C ASP A 379 -16.58 34.30 7.42
N PRO A 380 -17.12 35.47 7.80
CA PRO A 380 -17.03 36.00 9.16
C PRO A 380 -17.50 35.05 10.25
N ARG A 381 -18.44 34.14 9.95
CA ARG A 381 -18.96 33.15 10.91
C ARG A 381 -17.92 32.07 11.21
N ILE A 382 -17.21 31.58 10.20
CA ILE A 382 -16.10 30.62 10.36
C ILE A 382 -14.96 31.29 11.13
N LEU A 383 -14.60 32.52 10.76
CA LEU A 383 -13.54 33.27 11.43
C LEU A 383 -13.87 33.51 12.92
N ALA A 384 -15.12 33.87 13.24
CA ALA A 384 -15.57 34.06 14.62
C ALA A 384 -15.54 32.75 15.43
N MET A 385 -15.99 31.65 14.84
CA MET A 385 -15.93 30.32 15.47
C MET A 385 -14.48 29.91 15.76
N ASN A 386 -13.61 30.00 14.76
CA ASN A 386 -12.19 29.68 14.90
C ASN A 386 -11.52 30.56 15.98
N GLN A 387 -11.81 31.87 16.00
CA GLN A 387 -11.29 32.78 17.03
C GLN A 387 -11.72 32.35 18.45
N LYS A 388 -12.98 31.94 18.64
CA LYS A 388 -13.47 31.44 19.93
C LYS A 388 -12.70 30.18 20.38
N ILE A 389 -12.52 29.22 19.48
CA ILE A 389 -11.80 27.97 19.75
C ILE A 389 -10.33 28.25 20.09
N VAL A 390 -9.67 29.08 19.29
CA VAL A 390 -8.26 29.47 19.49
C VAL A 390 -8.08 30.20 20.82
N HIS A 391 -8.97 31.13 21.17
CA HIS A 391 -8.91 31.85 22.44
C HIS A 391 -9.05 30.90 23.63
N SER A 392 -10.06 30.01 23.61
CA SER A 392 -10.25 29.02 24.67
C SER A 392 -9.07 28.04 24.80
N LYS A 393 -8.45 27.65 23.67
CA LYS A 393 -7.21 26.86 23.65
C LYS A 393 -6.07 27.58 24.36
N ILE A 394 -5.82 28.84 24.00
CA ILE A 394 -4.75 29.66 24.60
C ILE A 394 -4.97 29.81 26.11
N ASP A 395 -6.19 30.13 26.54
CA ASP A 395 -6.52 30.29 27.95
C ASP A 395 -6.34 28.99 28.74
N SER A 396 -6.78 27.87 28.18
CA SER A 396 -6.54 26.54 28.75
C SER A 396 -5.05 26.24 28.93
N TYR A 397 -4.23 26.56 27.93
CA TYR A 397 -2.78 26.32 27.99
C TYR A 397 -2.08 27.22 29.00
N ARG A 398 -2.45 28.51 29.06
CA ARG A 398 -1.92 29.45 30.05
C ARG A 398 -2.26 29.00 31.47
N LYS A 399 -3.51 28.65 31.73
CA LYS A 399 -3.96 28.16 33.04
C LYS A 399 -3.28 26.85 33.42
N LEU A 400 -2.99 25.96 32.46
CA LEU A 400 -2.19 24.76 32.71
C LEU A 400 -0.75 25.13 33.13
N THR A 401 -0.10 26.08 32.46
CA THR A 401 1.26 26.51 32.84
C THR A 401 1.32 27.15 34.22
N GLU A 402 0.31 27.96 34.59
CA GLU A 402 0.16 28.55 35.92
C GLU A 402 0.01 27.46 36.99
N LEU A 403 -0.88 26.50 36.75
CA LEU A 403 -1.12 25.41 37.68
C LEU A 403 0.08 24.46 37.83
N LEU A 404 0.76 24.12 36.73
CA LEU A 404 2.00 23.33 36.78
C LEU A 404 3.05 24.04 37.63
N THR A 405 3.19 25.35 37.46
CA THR A 405 4.10 26.18 38.25
C THR A 405 3.74 26.18 39.74
N GLU A 406 2.46 26.37 40.08
CA GLU A 406 1.97 26.29 41.47
C GLU A 406 2.24 24.93 42.13
N LYS A 407 2.25 23.86 41.33
CA LYS A 407 2.45 22.48 41.80
C LYS A 407 3.91 22.01 41.77
N GLY A 408 4.85 22.95 41.56
CA GLY A 408 6.30 22.68 41.66
C GLY A 408 6.99 22.37 40.33
N TYR A 409 6.31 22.59 39.20
CA TYR A 409 6.86 22.44 37.84
C TYR A 409 6.90 23.79 37.13
N PRO A 410 7.85 24.70 37.46
CA PRO A 410 7.85 26.05 36.92
C PRO A 410 8.06 26.06 35.40
N ILE A 411 7.00 26.44 34.70
CA ILE A 411 6.91 26.60 33.25
C ILE A 411 6.12 27.86 33.00
N SER A 412 6.77 28.89 32.45
CA SER A 412 6.11 30.14 32.12
C SER A 412 5.53 30.11 30.70
N TRP A 413 4.47 30.91 30.48
CA TRP A 413 3.91 31.09 29.15
C TRP A 413 4.94 31.66 28.14
N GLU A 414 5.86 32.51 28.62
CA GLU A 414 6.93 33.08 27.79
C GLU A 414 7.90 32.00 27.28
N GLU A 415 8.23 31.01 28.12
CA GLU A 415 9.06 29.87 27.70
C GLU A 415 8.36 29.02 26.64
N VAL A 416 7.03 28.87 26.75
CA VAL A 416 6.25 28.15 25.74
C VAL A 416 6.24 28.90 24.41
N LEU A 417 6.06 30.23 24.44
CA LEU A 417 6.06 31.07 23.23
C LEU A 417 7.42 31.07 22.51
N ASN A 418 8.51 30.92 23.25
CA ASN A 418 9.87 30.98 22.73
C ASN A 418 10.61 29.63 22.81
N TYR A 419 9.87 28.52 22.85
CA TYR A 419 10.45 27.17 22.87
C TYR A 419 11.43 26.96 21.71
N ASP A 420 12.60 26.38 21.97
CA ASP A 420 13.73 26.26 21.02
C ASP A 420 14.24 27.59 20.45
N GLU A 421 14.09 28.71 21.18
CA GLU A 421 14.47 30.05 20.72
C GLU A 421 13.73 30.51 19.45
N ILE A 422 12.59 29.88 19.15
CA ILE A 422 11.73 30.23 18.00
C ILE A 422 10.51 30.98 18.54
N PRO A 423 10.38 32.30 18.30
CA PRO A 423 9.19 33.04 18.70
C PRO A 423 7.95 32.56 17.93
N ARG A 424 6.88 32.25 18.67
CA ARG A 424 5.59 31.82 18.11
C ARG A 424 4.49 32.78 18.53
N LYS A 425 3.45 32.89 17.69
CA LYS A 425 2.23 33.56 18.11
C LYS A 425 1.45 32.62 19.05
N PRO A 426 0.69 33.15 20.02
CA PRO A 426 -0.12 32.34 20.93
C PRO A 426 -1.03 31.33 20.21
N GLU A 427 -1.61 31.71 19.08
CA GLU A 427 -2.48 30.86 18.27
C GLU A 427 -1.78 29.64 17.66
N ASP A 428 -0.48 29.75 17.38
CA ASP A 428 0.35 28.69 16.77
C ASP A 428 0.91 27.72 17.83
N VAL A 429 0.74 28.02 19.12
CA VAL A 429 1.21 27.16 20.21
C VAL A 429 0.40 25.86 20.25
N GLN A 430 1.12 24.75 20.41
CA GLN A 430 0.57 23.42 20.62
C GLN A 430 0.86 22.94 22.04
N LYS A 431 -0.09 22.22 22.64
CA LYS A 431 0.05 21.69 24.01
C LYS A 431 1.32 20.86 24.22
N LYS A 432 1.79 20.19 23.17
CA LYS A 432 3.01 19.35 23.20
C LYS A 432 4.27 20.11 23.63
N LEU A 433 4.34 21.43 23.37
CA LEU A 433 5.49 22.26 23.76
C LEU A 433 5.61 22.36 25.29
N ILE A 434 4.48 22.40 26.00
CA ILE A 434 4.46 22.37 27.48
C ILE A 434 5.07 21.06 27.97
N PHE A 435 4.70 19.94 27.37
CA PHE A 435 5.21 18.62 27.75
C PHE A 435 6.69 18.42 27.40
N ASN A 436 7.16 19.01 26.29
CA ASN A 436 8.59 19.04 25.96
C ASN A 436 9.37 19.80 27.02
N LEU A 437 8.92 21.01 27.39
CA LEU A 437 9.54 21.81 28.44
C LEU A 437 9.57 21.09 29.79
N MET A 438 8.51 20.35 30.15
CA MET A 438 8.49 19.51 31.35
C MET A 438 9.61 18.47 31.33
N ALA A 439 9.80 17.77 30.21
CA ALA A 439 10.82 16.74 30.06
C ALA A 439 12.24 17.34 30.05
N GLU A 440 12.45 18.43 29.31
CA GLU A 440 13.75 19.11 29.21
C GLU A 440 14.23 19.69 30.53
N LYS A 441 13.31 20.24 31.33
CA LYS A 441 13.59 20.71 32.69
C LYS A 441 13.77 19.58 33.71
N GLY A 442 13.61 18.32 33.29
CA GLY A 442 13.80 17.14 34.13
C GLY A 442 12.64 16.85 35.09
N TYR A 443 11.47 17.47 34.90
CA TYR A 443 10.28 17.19 35.72
C TYR A 443 9.66 15.83 35.42
N THR A 444 9.83 15.35 34.19
CA THR A 444 9.52 13.98 33.77
C THR A 444 10.69 13.44 32.96
N LYS A 445 10.81 12.11 32.82
CA LYS A 445 11.91 11.52 32.04
C LYS A 445 11.68 11.66 30.54
N THR A 446 10.42 11.70 30.13
CA THR A 446 10.03 11.76 28.73
C THR A 446 8.83 12.68 28.54
N TRP A 447 8.65 13.13 27.30
CA TRP A 447 7.44 13.83 26.86
C TRP A 447 6.17 13.01 27.13
N SER A 448 6.21 11.70 26.89
CA SER A 448 5.06 10.80 27.10
C SER A 448 4.64 10.74 28.56
N GLU A 449 5.60 10.73 29.48
CA GLU A 449 5.33 10.82 30.93
C GLU A 449 4.69 12.16 31.30
N ALA A 450 5.16 13.29 30.75
CA ALA A 450 4.55 14.61 30.97
C ALA A 450 3.11 14.67 30.48
N LYS A 451 2.84 14.14 29.28
CA LYS A 451 1.48 14.03 28.72
C LYS A 451 0.57 13.19 29.62
N LEU A 452 1.04 12.03 30.08
CA LEU A 452 0.27 11.14 30.96
C LEU A 452 0.00 11.77 32.33
N LEU A 453 0.97 12.49 32.90
CA LEU A 453 0.82 13.21 34.16
C LEU A 453 -0.32 14.23 34.07
N CYS A 454 -0.33 15.04 33.01
CA CYS A 454 -1.36 16.06 32.81
C CYS A 454 -2.73 15.46 32.47
N ARG A 455 -2.77 14.32 31.77
CA ARG A 455 -4.03 13.67 31.37
C ARG A 455 -4.70 12.93 32.53
N ASN A 456 -3.93 12.19 33.31
CA ASN A 456 -4.48 11.27 34.31
C ASN A 456 -4.71 11.92 35.68
N ASN A 457 -4.20 13.14 35.89
CA ASN A 457 -4.41 13.87 37.14
C ASN A 457 -5.52 14.92 36.96
N PRO A 458 -6.68 14.77 37.64
CA PRO A 458 -7.77 15.73 37.58
C PRO A 458 -7.36 17.15 37.93
N GLU A 459 -6.33 17.34 38.77
CA GLU A 459 -5.82 18.67 39.11
C GLU A 459 -5.35 19.42 37.85
N TYR A 460 -4.65 18.75 36.92
CA TYR A 460 -4.11 19.35 35.69
C TYR A 460 -5.12 19.36 34.52
N SER A 461 -6.36 18.92 34.76
CA SER A 461 -7.38 18.83 33.72
C SER A 461 -8.04 20.19 33.46
N VAL A 462 -7.32 21.07 32.77
CA VAL A 462 -7.87 22.35 32.30
C VAL A 462 -8.65 22.11 31.00
N LYS A 463 -9.97 21.97 31.10
CA LYS A 463 -10.85 21.85 29.92
C LYS A 463 -10.83 23.16 29.11
N ARG A 464 -10.73 23.03 27.78
CA ARG A 464 -11.03 24.11 26.81
C ARG A 464 -12.49 23.99 26.41
N GLU A 465 -13.16 25.11 26.14
CA GLU A 465 -14.50 25.12 25.58
C GLU A 465 -14.44 24.73 24.11
N LYS A 466 -15.26 23.75 23.72
CA LYS A 466 -15.41 23.32 22.32
C LYS A 466 -16.81 23.60 21.81
N PRO A 467 -16.98 23.78 20.48
CA PRO A 467 -18.29 23.89 19.87
C PRO A 467 -19.06 22.57 19.96
N ALA A 468 -20.38 22.65 19.91
CA ALA A 468 -21.20 21.45 19.72
C ALA A 468 -21.09 20.97 18.27
N ALA A 469 -21.06 19.66 18.04
CA ALA A 469 -20.98 19.10 16.69
C ALA A 469 -22.13 19.59 15.77
N ALA A 470 -23.35 19.68 16.33
CA ALA A 470 -24.52 20.25 15.65
C ALA A 470 -24.32 21.70 15.18
N GLU A 471 -23.58 22.51 15.95
CA GLU A 471 -23.25 23.88 15.59
C GLU A 471 -22.29 23.93 14.40
N ILE A 472 -21.29 23.04 14.39
CA ILE A 472 -20.31 22.92 13.29
C ILE A 472 -20.98 22.42 12.00
N ILE A 473 -21.88 21.44 12.08
CA ILE A 473 -22.64 20.95 10.90
C ILE A 473 -23.42 22.11 10.26
N ARG A 474 -24.18 22.86 11.06
CA ARG A 474 -24.93 24.04 10.57
C ARG A 474 -24.01 25.11 9.99
N LEU A 475 -22.86 25.37 10.63
CA LEU A 475 -21.88 26.35 10.16
C LEU A 475 -21.30 25.95 8.80
N ALA A 476 -20.99 24.66 8.61
CA ALA A 476 -20.47 24.14 7.35
C ALA A 476 -21.45 24.41 6.19
N HIS A 477 -22.72 24.06 6.36
CA HIS A 477 -23.75 24.30 5.33
C HIS A 477 -23.99 25.79 5.05
N GLN A 478 -24.05 26.60 6.11
CA GLN A 478 -24.26 28.04 6.00
C GLN A 478 -23.14 28.78 5.24
N THR A 479 -21.98 28.15 5.14
CA THR A 479 -20.79 28.66 4.43
C THR A 479 -20.45 27.85 3.17
N GLY A 480 -21.38 26.99 2.73
CA GLY A 480 -21.33 26.30 1.44
C GLY A 480 -20.48 25.02 1.41
N GLY A 481 -19.95 24.58 2.55
CA GLY A 481 -19.20 23.33 2.66
C GLY A 481 -20.05 22.14 3.08
N ILE A 482 -19.34 21.06 3.39
CA ILE A 482 -19.91 19.79 3.88
C ILE A 482 -19.31 19.42 5.23
N ALA A 483 -20.05 18.65 6.03
CA ALA A 483 -19.62 18.14 7.32
C ALA A 483 -19.58 16.59 7.33
N ILE A 484 -18.41 16.04 7.66
CA ILE A 484 -18.15 14.61 7.72
C ILE A 484 -17.73 14.24 9.14
N LEU A 485 -18.36 13.23 9.73
CA LEU A 485 -17.93 12.68 11.01
C LEU A 485 -16.66 11.86 10.81
N ALA A 486 -15.55 12.25 11.46
CA ALA A 486 -14.31 11.50 11.42
C ALA A 486 -14.37 10.30 12.37
N HIS A 487 -13.67 9.22 11.97
CA HIS A 487 -13.34 8.05 12.79
C HIS A 487 -14.42 7.64 13.83
N PRO A 488 -15.66 7.31 13.39
CA PRO A 488 -16.82 7.11 14.27
C PRO A 488 -16.61 6.05 15.37
N TYR A 489 -15.73 5.07 15.17
CA TYR A 489 -15.46 4.02 16.16
C TYR A 489 -14.41 4.39 17.22
N LEU A 490 -13.77 5.56 17.09
CA LEU A 490 -13.02 6.17 18.20
C LEU A 490 -13.94 6.81 19.24
N ILE A 491 -15.21 7.06 18.88
CA ILE A 491 -16.23 7.43 19.83
C ILE A 491 -16.57 6.19 20.66
N ASP A 492 -16.53 6.33 21.98
CA ASP A 492 -16.87 5.27 22.91
C ASP A 492 -18.31 4.77 22.68
N GLU A 493 -18.53 3.47 22.88
CA GLU A 493 -19.86 2.87 22.74
C GLU A 493 -20.88 3.49 23.69
N ARG A 494 -20.43 3.96 24.86
CA ARG A 494 -21.24 4.69 25.84
C ARG A 494 -20.73 6.11 25.97
N ILE A 495 -21.57 7.07 25.58
CA ILE A 495 -21.27 8.48 25.63
C ILE A 495 -22.03 9.09 26.81
N VAL A 496 -21.29 9.73 27.70
CA VAL A 496 -21.86 10.52 28.79
C VAL A 496 -22.06 11.95 28.28
N LEU A 497 -23.26 12.47 28.47
CA LEU A 497 -23.57 13.88 28.22
C LEU A 497 -23.88 14.56 29.55
N GLN A 498 -23.99 15.89 29.54
CA GLN A 498 -24.41 16.66 30.72
C GLN A 498 -25.78 16.21 31.27
N GLN A 499 -26.62 15.60 30.43
CA GLN A 499 -27.95 15.10 30.79
C GLN A 499 -28.17 13.70 30.21
N GLY A 500 -27.64 12.68 30.89
CA GLY A 500 -27.87 11.27 30.58
C GLY A 500 -26.72 10.61 29.81
N GLU A 501 -26.96 9.37 29.41
CA GLU A 501 -26.05 8.54 28.63
C GLU A 501 -26.76 8.09 27.37
N MET A 502 -26.01 7.93 26.28
CA MET A 502 -26.51 7.34 25.04
C MET A 502 -25.45 6.45 24.41
N THR A 503 -25.88 5.58 23.51
CA THR A 503 -24.98 4.76 22.70
C THR A 503 -24.31 5.61 21.62
N ARG A 504 -23.17 5.12 21.11
CA ARG A 504 -22.55 5.70 19.91
C ARG A 504 -23.52 5.81 18.74
N ALA A 505 -24.34 4.79 18.52
CA ALA A 505 -25.32 4.78 17.43
C ALA A 505 -26.36 5.90 17.60
N GLU A 506 -26.95 6.05 18.79
CA GLU A 506 -27.91 7.13 19.09
C GLU A 506 -27.29 8.52 18.93
N PHE A 507 -26.01 8.68 19.30
CA PHE A 507 -25.30 9.94 19.11
C PHE A 507 -25.09 10.27 17.62
N ILE A 508 -24.62 9.29 16.83
CA ILE A 508 -24.44 9.47 15.38
C ILE A 508 -25.79 9.77 14.72
N ASP A 509 -26.86 9.11 15.15
CA ASP A 509 -28.21 9.35 14.66
C ASP A 509 -28.65 10.80 14.91
N GLY A 510 -28.36 11.35 16.09
CA GLY A 510 -28.59 12.76 16.39
C GLY A 510 -27.82 13.71 15.44
N LEU A 511 -26.57 13.38 15.12
CA LEU A 511 -25.79 14.18 14.15
C LEU A 511 -26.38 14.11 12.73
N ILE A 512 -26.89 12.95 12.32
CA ILE A 512 -27.59 12.79 11.04
C ILE A 512 -28.86 13.65 11.02
N GLU A 513 -29.63 13.67 12.11
CA GLU A 513 -30.81 14.55 12.25
C GLU A 513 -30.44 16.04 12.20
N ASP A 514 -29.27 16.41 12.73
CA ASP A 514 -28.70 17.76 12.63
C ASP A 514 -28.14 18.12 11.23
N GLY A 515 -28.12 17.16 10.30
CA GLY A 515 -27.77 17.37 8.89
C GLY A 515 -26.40 16.86 8.45
N LEU A 516 -25.77 15.94 9.19
CA LEU A 516 -24.47 15.38 8.82
C LEU A 516 -24.44 14.86 7.36
N ASP A 517 -23.51 15.36 6.53
CA ASP A 517 -23.44 14.97 5.11
C ASP A 517 -22.77 13.61 4.90
N GLY A 518 -21.85 13.24 5.79
CA GLY A 518 -21.06 12.04 5.63
C GLY A 518 -20.42 11.47 6.90
N ILE A 519 -19.93 10.25 6.77
CA ILE A 519 -19.22 9.53 7.83
C ILE A 519 -17.98 8.88 7.22
N GLU A 520 -16.85 8.97 7.93
CA GLU A 520 -15.59 8.34 7.55
C GLU A 520 -15.62 6.83 7.85
N ALA A 521 -15.86 6.01 6.83
CA ALA A 521 -15.82 4.55 6.98
C ALA A 521 -14.40 4.02 6.83
N ALA A 522 -13.67 4.46 5.80
CA ALA A 522 -12.32 4.01 5.53
C ALA A 522 -11.31 4.81 6.36
N TYR A 523 -10.83 4.20 7.44
CA TYR A 523 -9.90 4.79 8.41
C TYR A 523 -8.91 3.74 8.94
N THR A 524 -7.72 4.15 9.39
CA THR A 524 -6.64 3.26 9.84
C THR A 524 -6.78 2.82 11.31
N TYR A 525 -7.91 2.21 11.67
CA TYR A 525 -8.20 1.83 13.07
C TYR A 525 -7.11 0.97 13.73
N ASP A 526 -6.48 0.06 12.97
CA ASP A 526 -5.39 -0.82 13.41
C ASP A 526 -4.10 -0.07 13.83
N LYS A 527 -3.99 1.21 13.45
CA LYS A 527 -2.85 2.10 13.72
C LYS A 527 -3.16 3.22 14.71
N THR A 528 -4.34 3.23 15.31
CA THR A 528 -4.82 4.35 16.13
C THR A 528 -5.14 3.90 17.56
N ALA A 529 -5.74 4.79 18.36
CA ALA A 529 -6.10 4.54 19.75
C ALA A 529 -7.34 3.62 19.93
N TYR A 530 -7.93 3.13 18.83
CA TYR A 530 -9.05 2.21 18.89
C TYR A 530 -8.72 0.97 19.73
N ASN A 531 -9.58 0.70 20.71
CA ASN A 531 -9.40 -0.33 21.74
C ASN A 531 -10.49 -1.42 21.73
N GLY A 532 -11.37 -1.43 20.72
CA GLY A 532 -12.42 -2.43 20.58
C GLY A 532 -11.98 -3.71 19.85
N ASP A 533 -12.86 -4.70 19.78
CA ASP A 533 -12.55 -6.05 19.28
C ASP A 533 -12.68 -6.22 17.75
N LEU A 534 -13.30 -5.24 17.08
CA LEU A 534 -13.53 -5.32 15.62
C LEU A 534 -12.26 -5.00 14.83
N THR A 535 -12.01 -5.76 13.77
CA THR A 535 -10.97 -5.43 12.78
C THR A 535 -11.34 -4.19 11.96
N LYS A 536 -10.33 -3.52 11.38
CA LYS A 536 -10.54 -2.39 10.43
C LYS A 536 -11.56 -2.73 9.33
N ALA A 537 -11.49 -3.92 8.74
CA ALA A 537 -12.40 -4.35 7.70
C ALA A 537 -13.85 -4.50 8.20
N GLN A 538 -14.04 -5.06 9.40
CA GLN A 538 -15.36 -5.18 10.02
C GLN A 538 -15.96 -3.82 10.36
N ILE A 539 -15.16 -2.86 10.84
CA ILE A 539 -15.64 -1.50 11.13
C ILE A 539 -16.09 -0.81 9.84
N ILE A 540 -15.27 -0.86 8.78
CA ILE A 540 -15.62 -0.29 7.46
C ILE A 540 -16.97 -0.83 6.97
N GLU A 541 -17.15 -2.15 7.08
CA GLU A 541 -18.38 -2.80 6.65
C GLU A 541 -19.58 -2.40 7.50
N GLN A 542 -19.44 -2.35 8.83
CA GLN A 542 -20.52 -1.92 9.73
C GLN A 542 -20.92 -0.45 9.49
N VAL A 543 -19.96 0.47 9.32
CA VAL A 543 -20.28 1.87 9.00
C VAL A 543 -21.05 1.97 7.69
N LYS A 544 -20.66 1.22 6.66
CA LYS A 544 -21.38 1.18 5.39
C LYS A 544 -22.79 0.62 5.54
N GLN A 545 -22.94 -0.51 6.24
CA GLN A 545 -24.23 -1.16 6.44
C GLN A 545 -25.21 -0.28 7.23
N ASN A 546 -24.72 0.44 8.23
CA ASN A 546 -25.58 1.20 9.14
C ASN A 546 -25.92 2.60 8.62
N TYR A 547 -25.10 3.19 7.75
CA TYR A 547 -25.21 4.61 7.42
C TYR A 547 -25.16 4.97 5.93
N ALA A 548 -24.79 4.06 5.01
CA ALA A 548 -24.63 4.44 3.59
C ALA A 548 -25.92 4.88 2.88
N ASP A 549 -27.08 4.50 3.42
CA ASP A 549 -28.41 4.94 2.97
C ASP A 549 -28.96 6.13 3.77
N ARG A 550 -28.26 6.54 4.84
CA ARG A 550 -28.68 7.61 5.76
C ARG A 550 -27.86 8.88 5.62
N VAL A 551 -26.64 8.80 5.08
CA VAL A 551 -25.80 9.96 4.75
C VAL A 551 -25.44 9.97 3.26
N ALA A 552 -25.12 11.15 2.73
CA ALA A 552 -24.80 11.31 1.31
C ALA A 552 -23.37 10.87 0.96
N ILE A 553 -22.48 10.80 1.94
CA ILE A 553 -21.05 10.52 1.74
C ILE A 553 -20.59 9.42 2.71
N ILE A 554 -20.05 8.35 2.15
CA ILE A 554 -19.16 7.43 2.88
C ILE A 554 -17.73 7.81 2.53
N SER A 555 -17.09 8.54 3.45
CA SER A 555 -15.76 9.12 3.26
C SER A 555 -14.65 8.15 3.66
N GLY A 556 -13.42 8.56 3.39
CA GLY A 556 -12.22 7.90 3.83
C GLY A 556 -11.05 8.86 3.94
N GLY A 557 -10.17 8.56 4.88
CA GLY A 557 -8.97 9.33 5.08
C GLY A 557 -7.94 8.57 5.91
N SER A 558 -6.67 8.82 5.62
CA SER A 558 -5.58 8.06 6.26
C SER A 558 -5.23 8.56 7.65
N ASP A 559 -5.78 9.72 8.03
CA ASP A 559 -5.43 10.40 9.27
C ASP A 559 -3.91 10.57 9.38
N TYR A 560 -3.33 11.03 8.27
CA TYR A 560 -1.88 11.08 8.11
C TYR A 560 -1.25 12.17 8.97
N HIS A 561 -0.19 11.82 9.70
CA HIS A 561 0.56 12.74 10.56
C HIS A 561 2.07 12.78 10.28
N ALA A 562 2.52 12.25 9.14
CA ALA A 562 3.94 12.06 8.83
C ALA A 562 4.69 11.21 9.87
N ASP A 563 4.06 10.12 10.33
CA ASP A 563 4.59 9.26 11.40
C ASP A 563 5.95 8.62 11.07
N TYR A 564 6.35 8.58 9.80
CA TYR A 564 7.69 8.15 9.34
C TYR A 564 8.84 9.03 9.87
N LYS A 565 8.56 10.27 10.30
CA LYS A 565 9.52 11.15 10.98
C LYS A 565 9.68 10.78 12.47
N LYS A 566 8.81 9.91 13.00
CA LYS A 566 8.86 9.37 14.37
C LYS A 566 9.48 7.96 14.33
N THR A 567 9.99 7.48 15.46
CA THR A 567 10.48 6.09 15.60
C THR A 567 9.34 5.08 15.79
N ASP A 568 8.15 5.36 15.26
CA ASP A 568 6.93 4.61 15.54
C ASP A 568 6.82 3.37 14.65
N LYS A 569 6.26 2.27 15.19
CA LYS A 569 6.07 1.01 14.48
C LYS A 569 4.80 1.00 13.62
N LYS A 570 3.86 1.92 13.85
CA LYS A 570 2.56 1.99 13.17
C LYS A 570 2.44 3.23 12.28
N VAL A 571 3.25 3.31 11.23
CA VAL A 571 3.27 4.47 10.32
C VAL A 571 2.00 4.50 9.45
N ARG A 572 1.20 5.58 9.58
CA ARG A 572 0.11 5.93 8.64
C ARG A 572 0.69 6.62 7.42
N GLN A 573 0.14 6.34 6.24
CA GLN A 573 0.62 6.91 4.99
C GLN A 573 -0.53 7.55 4.16
N ILE A 574 -0.27 8.68 3.48
CA ILE A 574 -1.27 9.44 2.66
C ILE A 574 -1.96 8.58 1.59
N GLY A 575 -3.26 8.33 1.72
CA GLY A 575 -4.08 7.53 0.81
C GLY A 575 -4.09 6.03 1.12
N GLU A 576 -3.59 5.63 2.29
CA GLU A 576 -3.72 4.27 2.84
C GLU A 576 -5.18 3.92 3.23
N ALA A 577 -5.94 4.92 3.65
CA ALA A 577 -7.38 4.85 3.80
C ALA A 577 -7.97 6.08 3.09
N GLY A 578 -9.01 5.87 2.30
CA GLY A 578 -9.48 6.87 1.34
C GLY A 578 -10.63 6.36 0.49
N ILE A 579 -10.93 7.07 -0.58
CA ILE A 579 -11.98 6.71 -1.54
C ILE A 579 -11.43 6.66 -2.98
N SER A 580 -12.17 6.01 -3.89
CA SER A 580 -11.78 6.00 -5.31
C SER A 580 -12.01 7.37 -5.95
N LEU A 581 -11.19 7.72 -6.94
CA LEU A 581 -11.39 8.95 -7.70
C LEU A 581 -12.73 8.95 -8.45
N THR A 582 -13.17 7.78 -8.90
CA THR A 582 -14.49 7.60 -9.52
C THR A 582 -15.61 8.02 -8.57
N TYR A 583 -15.62 7.49 -7.34
CA TYR A 583 -16.64 7.85 -6.34
C TYR A 583 -16.61 9.34 -6.00
N PHE A 584 -15.41 9.92 -5.81
CA PHE A 584 -15.28 11.36 -5.58
C PHE A 584 -15.89 12.20 -6.71
N ARG A 585 -15.68 11.80 -7.97
CA ARG A 585 -16.18 12.51 -9.15
C ARG A 585 -17.67 12.32 -9.41
N THR A 586 -18.25 11.19 -9.02
CA THR A 586 -19.66 10.87 -9.26
C THR A 586 -20.56 11.23 -8.08
N ASN A 587 -20.03 11.33 -6.86
CA ASN A 587 -20.79 11.77 -5.70
C ASN A 587 -21.20 13.26 -5.86
N PRO A 588 -22.50 13.62 -5.73
CA PRO A 588 -22.99 14.97 -5.99
C PRO A 588 -22.42 16.07 -5.09
N LEU A 589 -21.99 15.73 -3.88
CA LEU A 589 -21.41 16.68 -2.92
C LEU A 589 -19.89 16.77 -3.10
N LEU A 590 -19.19 15.63 -3.12
CA LEU A 590 -17.72 15.61 -3.26
C LEU A 590 -17.25 16.20 -4.59
N SER A 591 -17.96 15.93 -5.69
CA SER A 591 -17.58 16.42 -7.01
C SER A 591 -17.61 17.95 -7.16
N ARG A 592 -18.26 18.67 -6.23
CA ARG A 592 -18.26 20.14 -6.17
C ARG A 592 -16.97 20.68 -5.57
N LEU A 593 -16.36 19.95 -4.64
CA LEU A 593 -15.11 20.34 -3.97
C LEU A 593 -13.97 20.46 -4.98
N GLY A 594 -13.90 19.55 -5.96
CA GLY A 594 -12.85 19.53 -6.98
C GLY A 594 -13.02 20.54 -8.13
N ARG A 595 -14.07 21.36 -8.13
CA ARG A 595 -14.34 22.37 -9.19
C ARG A 595 -13.95 23.80 -8.80
N GLN A 596 -13.46 24.01 -7.59
CA GLN A 596 -13.11 25.35 -7.07
C GLN A 596 -11.65 25.77 -7.37
N GLY A 597 -10.96 25.08 -8.28
CA GLY A 597 -9.56 25.37 -8.68
C GLY A 597 -9.43 25.90 -10.09
#